data_AF-A0A938ASF0-F1
#
_entry.id   AF-A0A938ASF0-F1
#
_cell.length_a   1.000
_cell.length_b   1.000
_cell.length_c   1.000
_cell.angle_alpha   90.00
_cell.angle_beta   90.00
_cell.angle_gamma   90.00
#
_symmetry.space_group_name_H-M   'P 1'
#
loop_
_entity.id
_entity.type
_entity.pdbx_description
1 polymer ?
#
loop_
_entity_poly.entity_id
_entity_poly.type
_entity_poly.pdbx_seq_one_letter_code
_entity_poly.pdbx_strand_id
1 'polypeptide(L)'
;MVSQAAPPPEGDVFTEHIPGDNYLWTSGFLNERFPRPVSPLGWSLIRGLLEELAFRDPLRYLGYGAAPRLPITKLWRGHPYVNVAVFQILYRPFPDRLLPEDAARYFPGGDTGLCRQAPYPRTLFDPRLWLSLLMTFLRDPGDCSPWHQDRRWAHFLARHEAAMASLELQVTALEQASTADPGRCWQLIATGQALNRELLALHRWSLTHADLWYTLLRRLAAAWVGDGAAELCARLVAGAPNKSLEVAAALQRLADLARQQ
;
A
#
# COMPACT_ATOMS: atom_id res chain seq x y z
N MET A 1 35.62 26.60 -18.62
CA MET A 1 34.29 26.86 -19.21
C MET A 1 33.25 26.28 -18.26
N VAL A 2 32.66 27.13 -17.43
CA VAL A 2 31.57 26.76 -16.51
C VAL A 2 30.29 26.87 -17.33
N SER A 3 29.65 25.72 -17.61
CA SER A 3 28.34 25.69 -18.26
C SER A 3 27.31 26.23 -17.27
N GLN A 4 26.78 27.42 -17.53
CA GLN A 4 25.66 27.98 -16.78
C GLN A 4 24.43 27.14 -17.12
N ALA A 5 23.97 26.34 -16.15
CA ALA A 5 22.68 25.69 -16.23
C ALA A 5 21.60 26.79 -16.25
N ALA A 6 20.77 26.79 -17.28
CA ALA A 6 19.64 27.70 -17.39
C ALA A 6 18.71 27.54 -16.17
N PRO A 7 18.11 28.64 -15.68
CA PRO A 7 17.14 28.55 -14.59
C PRO A 7 15.95 27.67 -15.03
N PRO A 8 15.42 26.80 -14.16
CA PRO A 8 14.28 25.96 -14.48
C PRO A 8 13.05 26.83 -14.79
N PRO A 9 12.25 26.48 -15.81
CA PRO A 9 11.09 27.25 -16.20
C PRO A 9 10.05 27.31 -15.06
N GLU A 10 9.50 28.49 -14.81
CA GLU A 10 8.39 28.72 -13.89
C GLU A 10 7.19 27.84 -14.29
N GLY A 11 6.83 26.89 -13.42
CA GLY A 11 5.77 25.90 -13.66
C GLY A 11 6.09 24.49 -13.15
N ASP A 12 7.31 24.25 -12.68
CA ASP A 12 7.84 22.94 -12.29
C ASP A 12 7.97 22.76 -10.77
N VAL A 13 6.96 23.20 -10.02
CA VAL A 13 7.10 23.49 -8.58
C VAL A 13 7.46 22.26 -7.73
N PHE A 14 7.24 21.03 -8.22
CA PHE A 14 7.71 19.82 -7.54
C PHE A 14 7.68 18.59 -8.45
N THR A 15 8.40 18.64 -9.58
CA THR A 15 8.62 17.46 -10.44
C THR A 15 9.99 16.87 -10.18
N GLU A 16 10.04 15.56 -10.00
CA GLU A 16 11.30 14.84 -9.82
C GLU A 16 11.88 14.48 -11.18
N HIS A 17 13.14 14.85 -11.43
CA HIS A 17 13.85 14.48 -12.63
C HIS A 17 14.71 13.23 -12.38
N ILE A 18 14.43 12.16 -13.14
CA ILE A 18 15.21 10.92 -13.12
C ILE A 18 16.00 10.86 -14.44
N PRO A 19 17.35 10.82 -14.39
CA PRO A 19 18.15 10.76 -15.61
C PRO A 19 17.82 9.51 -16.44
N GLY A 20 17.56 9.69 -17.73
CA GLY A 20 17.24 8.59 -18.65
C GLY A 20 15.89 7.91 -18.37
N ASP A 21 14.94 8.63 -17.78
CA ASP A 21 13.61 8.12 -17.45
C ASP A 21 12.80 7.73 -18.68
N ASN A 22 12.87 6.45 -19.01
CA ASN A 22 12.07 5.78 -20.04
C ASN A 22 11.01 4.86 -19.41
N TYR A 23 10.68 5.07 -18.13
CA TYR A 23 9.69 4.25 -17.43
C TYR A 23 8.27 4.73 -17.71
N LEU A 24 7.35 3.79 -17.66
CA LEU A 24 5.93 4.08 -17.65
C LEU A 24 5.47 4.31 -16.20
N TRP A 25 4.73 5.39 -15.98
CA TRP A 25 4.31 5.84 -14.65
C TRP A 25 2.78 5.83 -14.54
N THR A 26 2.25 5.42 -13.38
CA THR A 26 0.81 5.36 -13.11
C THR A 26 0.47 6.02 -11.78
N SER A 27 -0.68 6.68 -11.70
CA SER A 27 -1.22 7.21 -10.44
C SER A 27 -2.17 6.22 -9.76
N GLY A 28 -2.51 5.08 -10.39
CA GLY A 28 -3.61 4.20 -9.96
C GLY A 28 -3.54 3.70 -8.52
N PHE A 29 -2.34 3.58 -7.94
CA PHE A 29 -2.18 3.19 -6.53
C PHE A 29 -2.24 4.38 -5.57
N LEU A 30 -1.77 5.56 -5.99
CA LEU A 30 -1.58 6.71 -5.09
C LEU A 30 -2.68 7.76 -5.20
N ASN A 31 -3.47 7.79 -6.27
CA ASN A 31 -4.49 8.80 -6.49
C ASN A 31 -5.57 8.80 -5.38
N GLU A 32 -5.98 7.63 -4.91
CA GLU A 32 -6.96 7.49 -3.81
C GLU A 32 -6.37 7.90 -2.46
N ARG A 33 -5.05 7.76 -2.28
CA ARG A 33 -4.34 8.01 -1.01
C ARG A 33 -3.84 9.44 -0.89
N PHE A 34 -3.51 10.06 -2.02
CA PHE A 34 -2.99 11.42 -2.15
C PHE A 34 -3.73 12.15 -3.28
N PRO A 35 -5.01 12.51 -3.05
CA PRO A 35 -5.83 13.18 -4.07
C PRO A 35 -5.38 14.63 -4.34
N ARG A 36 -4.50 15.18 -3.50
CA ARG A 36 -3.92 16.52 -3.61
C ARG A 36 -2.40 16.43 -3.68
N PRO A 37 -1.72 17.44 -4.26
CA PRO A 37 -0.27 17.50 -4.26
C PRO A 37 0.30 17.33 -2.85
N VAL A 38 1.34 16.49 -2.72
CA VAL A 38 2.05 16.29 -1.45
C VAL A 38 3.07 17.42 -1.22
N SER A 39 3.28 17.78 0.04
CA SER A 39 4.36 18.71 0.39
C SER A 39 5.72 18.01 0.27
N PRO A 40 6.82 18.73 -0.04
CA PRO A 40 8.15 18.14 -0.12
C PRO A 40 8.59 17.43 1.16
N LEU A 41 8.35 18.07 2.31
CA LEU A 41 8.66 17.50 3.62
C LEU A 41 7.78 16.28 3.95
N GLY A 42 6.48 16.36 3.67
CA GLY A 42 5.58 15.22 3.88
C GLY A 42 5.99 14.03 3.03
N TRP A 43 6.30 14.26 1.75
CA TRP A 43 6.76 13.22 0.85
C TRP A 43 8.08 12.60 1.29
N SER A 44 9.07 13.40 1.69
CA SER A 44 10.37 12.88 2.13
C SER A 44 10.26 11.95 3.35
N LEU A 45 9.27 12.18 4.21
CA LEU A 45 9.01 11.34 5.39
C LEU A 45 8.30 10.03 5.04
N ILE A 46 7.29 10.07 4.16
CA ILE A 46 6.47 8.89 3.87
C ILE A 46 7.01 8.01 2.75
N ARG A 47 7.72 8.60 1.76
CA ARG A 47 8.15 7.92 0.53
C ARG A 47 8.94 6.67 0.85
N GLY A 48 9.92 6.75 1.75
CA GLY A 48 10.78 5.61 2.08
C GLY A 48 10.00 4.42 2.65
N LEU A 49 9.09 4.68 3.59
CA LEU A 49 8.28 3.62 4.20
C LEU A 49 7.29 3.02 3.20
N LEU A 50 6.63 3.89 2.41
CA LEU A 50 5.72 3.50 1.35
C LEU A 50 6.42 2.63 0.31
N GLU A 51 7.58 3.08 -0.20
CA GLU A 51 8.35 2.35 -1.20
C GLU A 51 8.77 0.97 -0.69
N GLU A 52 9.28 0.92 0.55
CA GLU A 52 9.76 -0.33 1.13
C GLU A 52 8.62 -1.34 1.31
N LEU A 53 7.56 -0.95 2.01
CA LEU A 53 6.52 -1.90 2.43
C LEU A 53 5.54 -2.25 1.31
N ALA A 54 5.13 -1.26 0.50
CA ALA A 54 4.11 -1.46 -0.52
C ALA A 54 4.68 -2.06 -1.81
N PHE A 55 5.98 -1.90 -2.08
CA PHE A 55 6.55 -2.28 -3.37
C PHE A 55 7.83 -3.12 -3.25
N ARG A 56 8.87 -2.66 -2.55
CA ARG A 56 10.17 -3.37 -2.53
C ARG A 56 10.10 -4.70 -1.81
N ASP A 57 9.41 -4.76 -0.68
CA ASP A 57 9.16 -5.98 0.07
C ASP A 57 8.41 -7.03 -0.78
N PRO A 58 7.24 -6.72 -1.38
CA PRO A 58 6.56 -7.64 -2.30
C PRO A 58 7.45 -8.13 -3.44
N LEU A 59 8.21 -7.24 -4.09
CA LEU A 59 9.15 -7.63 -5.15
C LEU A 59 10.24 -8.57 -4.62
N ARG A 60 10.72 -8.35 -3.38
CA ARG A 60 11.70 -9.21 -2.72
C ARG A 60 11.12 -10.58 -2.40
N TYR A 61 9.85 -10.66 -1.97
CA TYR A 61 9.16 -11.95 -1.75
C TYR A 61 9.07 -12.77 -3.03
N LEU A 62 8.82 -12.12 -4.17
CA LEU A 62 8.87 -12.78 -5.48
C LEU A 62 10.29 -13.17 -5.93
N GLY A 63 11.33 -12.71 -5.23
CA GLY A 63 12.73 -13.00 -5.54
C GLY A 63 13.35 -12.03 -6.53
N TYR A 64 12.71 -10.90 -6.84
CA TYR A 64 13.23 -9.93 -7.80
C TYR A 64 14.47 -9.19 -7.27
N GLY A 65 15.67 -9.62 -7.70
CA GLY A 65 16.93 -9.13 -7.14
C GLY A 65 17.28 -7.68 -7.48
N ALA A 66 16.67 -7.11 -8.52
CA ALA A 66 16.85 -5.72 -8.89
C ALA A 66 15.88 -4.77 -8.17
N ALA A 67 15.04 -5.28 -7.25
CA ALA A 67 14.11 -4.47 -6.46
C ALA A 67 14.76 -3.25 -5.79
N PRO A 68 15.98 -3.31 -5.21
CA PRO A 68 16.59 -2.14 -4.56
C PRO A 68 17.01 -1.02 -5.52
N ARG A 69 17.25 -1.33 -6.80
CA ARG A 69 17.74 -0.38 -7.80
C ARG A 69 16.62 0.19 -8.67
N LEU A 70 15.43 -0.40 -8.64
CA LEU A 70 14.28 0.05 -9.40
C LEU A 70 13.79 1.41 -8.84
N PRO A 71 13.65 2.46 -9.67
CA PRO A 71 12.93 3.67 -9.28
C PRO A 71 11.46 3.31 -9.09
N ILE A 72 10.95 3.47 -7.86
CA ILE A 72 9.60 3.02 -7.50
C ILE A 72 8.59 4.14 -7.66
N THR A 73 8.89 5.32 -7.11
CA THR A 73 8.02 6.49 -7.24
C THR A 73 8.71 7.65 -7.93
N LYS A 74 7.90 8.50 -8.56
CA LYS A 74 8.28 9.77 -9.15
C LYS A 74 7.21 10.80 -8.84
N LEU A 75 7.62 12.03 -8.57
CA LEU A 75 6.70 13.15 -8.47
C LEU A 75 6.56 13.88 -9.81
N TRP A 76 5.32 14.23 -10.15
CA TRP A 76 5.01 15.16 -11.23
C TRP A 76 4.08 16.23 -10.70
N ARG A 77 4.53 17.49 -10.67
CA ARG A 77 3.81 18.62 -10.07
C ARG A 77 3.27 18.32 -8.66
N GLY A 78 4.07 17.64 -7.85
CA GLY A 78 3.71 17.21 -6.50
C GLY A 78 2.67 16.10 -6.39
N HIS A 79 2.22 15.52 -7.50
CA HIS A 79 1.45 14.28 -7.48
C HIS A 79 2.41 13.08 -7.58
N PRO A 80 2.30 12.09 -6.69
CA PRO A 80 3.16 10.92 -6.73
C PRO A 80 2.62 9.86 -7.70
N TYR A 81 3.52 9.32 -8.50
CA TYR A 81 3.27 8.23 -9.45
C TYR A 81 4.15 7.04 -9.08
N VAL A 82 3.72 5.85 -9.47
CA VAL A 82 4.42 4.59 -9.28
C VAL A 82 4.87 4.05 -10.63
N ASN A 83 6.06 3.46 -10.67
CA ASN A 83 6.59 2.81 -11.87
C ASN A 83 5.75 1.56 -12.20
N VAL A 84 5.18 1.52 -13.41
CA VAL A 84 4.34 0.42 -13.88
C VAL A 84 5.09 -0.92 -13.87
N ALA A 85 6.43 -0.91 -13.99
CA ALA A 85 7.25 -2.11 -13.88
C ALA A 85 7.06 -2.87 -12.56
N VAL A 86 6.74 -2.16 -11.47
CA VAL A 86 6.42 -2.78 -10.18
C VAL A 86 5.20 -3.68 -10.33
N PHE A 87 4.10 -3.16 -10.86
CA PHE A 87 2.86 -3.93 -11.05
C PHE A 87 3.01 -5.01 -12.10
N GLN A 88 3.76 -4.76 -13.17
CA GLN A 88 4.08 -5.79 -14.16
C GLN A 88 4.73 -7.00 -13.50
N ILE A 89 5.76 -6.80 -12.65
CA ILE A 89 6.44 -7.90 -11.95
C ILE A 89 5.54 -8.56 -10.92
N LEU A 90 4.77 -7.77 -10.15
CA LEU A 90 3.88 -8.29 -9.12
C LEU A 90 2.75 -9.16 -9.68
N TYR A 91 2.18 -8.77 -10.82
CA TYR A 91 1.06 -9.47 -11.43
C TYR A 91 1.46 -10.51 -12.47
N ARG A 92 2.72 -10.52 -12.93
CA ARG A 92 3.25 -11.51 -13.87
C ARG A 92 3.01 -12.99 -13.48
N PRO A 93 3.07 -13.39 -12.19
CA PRO A 93 2.79 -14.77 -11.76
C PRO A 93 1.32 -15.18 -11.89
N PHE A 94 0.39 -14.24 -12.09
CA PHE A 94 -1.03 -14.55 -12.18
C PHE A 94 -1.41 -14.76 -13.65
N PRO A 95 -2.03 -15.90 -14.02
CA PRO A 95 -2.66 -16.02 -15.33
C PRO A 95 -3.84 -15.06 -15.46
N ASP A 96 -4.21 -14.67 -16.67
CA ASP A 96 -5.24 -13.65 -16.96
C ASP A 96 -6.56 -13.87 -16.19
N ARG A 97 -6.97 -15.13 -15.98
CA ARG A 97 -8.20 -15.49 -15.25
C ARG A 97 -8.08 -15.38 -13.73
N LEU A 98 -6.88 -15.22 -13.18
CA LEU A 98 -6.59 -15.11 -11.74
C LEU A 98 -6.08 -13.72 -11.35
N LEU A 99 -5.99 -12.79 -12.29
CA LEU A 99 -5.68 -11.40 -11.97
C LEU A 99 -6.80 -10.79 -11.11
N PRO A 100 -6.46 -10.01 -10.07
CA PRO A 100 -7.45 -9.26 -9.30
C PRO A 100 -8.23 -8.29 -10.20
N GLU A 101 -9.52 -8.10 -9.94
CA GLU A 101 -10.40 -7.21 -10.71
C GLU A 101 -9.86 -5.77 -10.76
N ASP A 102 -9.34 -5.29 -9.64
CA ASP A 102 -8.77 -3.94 -9.52
C ASP A 102 -7.39 -3.80 -10.17
N ALA A 103 -6.77 -4.88 -10.68
CA ALA A 103 -5.43 -4.81 -11.24
C ALA A 103 -5.36 -3.87 -12.46
N ALA A 104 -6.45 -3.78 -13.24
CA ALA A 104 -6.53 -2.93 -14.43
C ALA A 104 -6.22 -1.45 -14.12
N ARG A 105 -6.59 -0.95 -12.92
CA ARG A 105 -6.37 0.46 -12.55
C ARG A 105 -4.90 0.87 -12.47
N TYR A 106 -3.99 -0.10 -12.33
CA TYR A 106 -2.56 0.16 -12.25
C TYR A 106 -1.89 0.24 -13.62
N PHE A 107 -2.57 -0.15 -14.68
CA PHE A 107 -2.03 -0.15 -16.03
C PHE A 107 -2.65 0.97 -16.87
N PRO A 108 -1.86 1.70 -17.66
CA PRO A 108 -2.40 2.73 -18.56
C PRO A 108 -3.43 2.13 -19.52
N GLY A 109 -4.60 2.78 -19.60
CA GLY A 109 -5.72 2.30 -20.41
C GLY A 109 -6.37 1.00 -19.92
N GLY A 110 -6.00 0.50 -18.72
CA GLY A 110 -6.50 -0.77 -18.21
C GLY A 110 -5.85 -2.02 -18.81
N ASP A 111 -4.76 -1.87 -19.58
CA ASP A 111 -4.13 -2.98 -20.30
C ASP A 111 -3.27 -3.86 -19.38
N THR A 112 -3.88 -4.93 -18.86
CA THR A 112 -3.20 -5.95 -18.04
C THR A 112 -2.23 -6.81 -18.86
N GLY A 113 -2.30 -6.78 -20.20
CA GLY A 113 -1.36 -7.47 -21.10
C GLY A 113 0.08 -6.99 -20.93
N LEU A 114 0.26 -5.75 -20.45
CA LEU A 114 1.55 -5.19 -20.08
C LEU A 114 2.31 -6.04 -19.05
N CYS A 115 1.64 -6.86 -18.24
CA CYS A 115 2.30 -7.78 -17.32
C CYS A 115 3.26 -8.75 -18.04
N ARG A 116 2.96 -9.11 -19.29
CA ARG A 116 3.78 -10.06 -20.07
C ARG A 116 5.13 -9.48 -20.47
N GLN A 117 5.28 -8.16 -20.42
CA GLN A 117 6.53 -7.45 -20.71
C GLN A 117 7.48 -7.41 -19.49
N ALA A 118 7.05 -7.89 -18.32
CA ALA A 118 7.88 -7.91 -17.13
C ALA A 118 9.15 -8.75 -17.37
N PRO A 119 10.33 -8.27 -16.95
CA PRO A 119 11.59 -9.02 -17.09
C PRO A 119 11.66 -10.25 -16.17
N TYR A 120 10.79 -10.31 -15.17
CA TYR A 120 10.74 -11.35 -14.15
C TYR A 120 9.33 -11.48 -13.55
N PRO A 121 8.91 -12.67 -13.10
CA PRO A 121 9.50 -13.98 -13.42
C PRO A 121 9.40 -14.32 -14.91
N ARG A 122 10.35 -15.11 -15.41
CA ARG A 122 10.35 -15.50 -16.85
C ARG A 122 9.18 -16.42 -17.17
N THR A 123 8.90 -17.36 -16.27
CA THR A 123 7.80 -18.31 -16.35
C THR A 123 7.21 -18.53 -14.96
N LEU A 124 6.02 -19.13 -14.89
CA LEU A 124 5.39 -19.50 -13.61
C LEU A 124 6.17 -20.57 -12.84
N PHE A 125 7.07 -21.29 -13.52
CA PHE A 125 7.89 -22.36 -12.93
C PHE A 125 9.32 -21.91 -12.65
N ASP A 126 9.58 -20.61 -12.61
CA ASP A 126 10.89 -20.07 -12.26
C ASP A 126 11.27 -20.55 -10.84
N PRO A 127 12.32 -21.37 -10.67
CA PRO A 127 12.67 -21.93 -9.37
C PRO A 127 13.03 -20.85 -8.36
N ARG A 128 13.51 -19.69 -8.84
CA ARG A 128 13.85 -18.55 -7.98
C ARG A 128 12.61 -17.94 -7.33
N LEU A 129 11.50 -17.88 -8.07
CA LEU A 129 10.22 -17.40 -7.55
C LEU A 129 9.76 -18.30 -6.40
N TRP A 130 9.68 -19.60 -6.65
CA TRP A 130 9.20 -20.57 -5.67
C TRP A 130 10.12 -20.70 -4.46
N LEU A 131 11.44 -20.69 -4.67
CA LEU A 131 12.41 -20.70 -3.58
C LEU A 131 12.28 -19.43 -2.72
N SER A 132 12.12 -18.26 -3.34
CA SER A 132 11.95 -17.01 -2.61
C SER A 132 10.67 -16.96 -1.79
N LEU A 133 9.55 -17.42 -2.38
CA LEU A 133 8.28 -17.53 -1.67
C LEU A 133 8.38 -18.53 -0.50
N LEU A 134 8.98 -19.70 -0.73
CA LEU A 134 9.19 -20.71 0.30
C LEU A 134 10.08 -20.18 1.42
N MET A 135 11.21 -19.53 1.12
CA MET A 135 12.10 -18.95 2.12
C MET A 135 11.43 -17.84 2.91
N THR A 136 10.58 -17.03 2.26
CA THR A 136 9.76 -16.00 2.94
C THR A 136 8.78 -16.67 3.91
N PHE A 137 8.08 -17.71 3.47
CA PHE A 137 7.16 -18.47 4.31
C PHE A 137 7.85 -19.15 5.50
N LEU A 138 9.04 -19.71 5.30
CA LEU A 138 9.82 -20.36 6.37
C LEU A 138 10.39 -19.34 7.37
N ARG A 139 10.71 -18.12 6.92
CA ARG A 139 11.25 -17.07 7.77
C ARG A 139 10.18 -16.48 8.69
N ASP A 140 8.99 -16.22 8.14
CA ASP A 140 7.89 -15.58 8.87
C ASP A 140 6.58 -16.39 8.73
N PRO A 141 6.51 -17.62 9.27
CA PRO A 141 5.33 -18.49 9.12
C PRO A 141 4.08 -17.92 9.79
N GLY A 142 4.26 -17.12 10.85
CA GLY A 142 3.17 -16.41 11.54
C GLY A 142 2.57 -15.24 10.76
N ASP A 143 3.29 -14.72 9.75
CA ASP A 143 2.82 -13.66 8.86
C ASP A 143 1.91 -14.20 7.76
N CYS A 144 2.26 -15.38 7.22
CA CYS A 144 1.54 -16.03 6.12
C CYS A 144 0.35 -16.89 6.59
N SER A 145 0.22 -17.18 7.87
CA SER A 145 -0.83 -18.05 8.40
C SER A 145 -2.08 -17.27 8.81
N PRO A 146 -3.24 -17.43 8.15
CA PRO A 146 -4.48 -16.74 8.52
C PRO A 146 -4.94 -17.06 9.96
N TRP A 147 -4.69 -18.27 10.46
CA TRP A 147 -5.11 -18.69 11.81
C TRP A 147 -4.38 -18.01 12.98
N HIS A 148 -3.22 -17.39 12.72
CA HIS A 148 -2.44 -16.70 13.75
C HIS A 148 -2.62 -15.18 13.69
N GLN A 149 -3.29 -14.68 12.65
CA GLN A 149 -3.43 -13.26 12.36
C GLN A 149 -4.26 -12.55 13.43
N ASP A 150 -5.38 -13.13 13.87
CA ASP A 150 -6.27 -12.50 14.86
C ASP A 150 -5.59 -12.29 16.22
N ARG A 151 -4.88 -13.31 16.72
CA ARG A 151 -4.14 -13.22 17.99
C ARG A 151 -3.02 -12.17 17.91
N ARG A 152 -2.35 -12.10 16.76
CA ARG A 152 -1.30 -11.12 16.53
C ARG A 152 -1.87 -9.71 16.45
N TRP A 153 -3.00 -9.52 15.79
CA TRP A 153 -3.73 -8.25 15.78
C TRP A 153 -4.15 -7.82 17.18
N ALA A 154 -4.72 -8.72 17.98
CA ALA A 154 -5.13 -8.42 19.34
C ALA A 154 -3.95 -7.94 20.21
N HIS A 155 -2.81 -8.64 20.16
CA HIS A 155 -1.61 -8.24 20.89
C HIS A 155 -1.01 -6.93 20.37
N PHE A 156 -0.99 -6.77 19.04
CA PHE A 156 -0.50 -5.56 18.40
C PHE A 156 -1.35 -4.34 18.75
N LEU A 157 -2.68 -4.44 18.66
CA LEU A 157 -3.61 -3.33 18.93
C LEU A 157 -3.41 -2.78 20.33
N ALA A 158 -3.41 -3.65 21.35
CA ALA A 158 -3.23 -3.22 22.74
C ALA A 158 -1.91 -2.46 22.96
N ARG A 159 -0.81 -2.97 22.38
CA ARG A 159 0.50 -2.30 22.48
C ARG A 159 0.55 -1.02 21.65
N HIS A 160 -0.02 -1.02 20.45
CA HIS A 160 -0.02 0.11 19.53
C HIS A 160 -0.84 1.27 20.10
N GLU A 161 -2.02 1.01 20.65
CA GLU A 161 -2.85 2.02 21.32
C GLU A 161 -2.11 2.66 22.50
N ALA A 162 -1.48 1.86 23.36
CA ALA A 162 -0.68 2.37 24.47
C ALA A 162 0.51 3.23 23.99
N ALA A 163 1.19 2.80 22.93
CA ALA A 163 2.32 3.53 22.35
C ALA A 163 1.87 4.86 21.69
N MET A 164 0.74 4.85 20.99
CA MET A 164 0.17 6.05 20.37
C MET A 164 -0.29 7.07 21.42
N ALA A 165 -0.95 6.63 22.49
CA ALA A 165 -1.33 7.50 23.60
C ALA A 165 -0.10 8.13 24.26
N SER A 166 0.98 7.36 24.44
CA SER A 166 2.24 7.89 24.96
C SER A 166 2.88 8.91 24.01
N LEU A 167 2.85 8.68 22.70
CA LEU A 167 3.35 9.64 21.71
C LEU A 167 2.54 10.94 21.71
N GLU A 168 1.23 10.86 21.78
CA GLU A 168 0.33 12.03 21.82
C GLU A 168 0.63 12.93 23.03
N LEU A 169 0.84 12.34 24.21
CA LEU A 169 1.26 13.08 25.40
C LEU A 169 2.61 13.77 25.20
N GLN A 170 3.57 13.10 24.56
CA GLN A 170 4.90 13.67 24.31
C GLN A 170 4.88 14.79 23.26
N VAL A 171 4.04 14.66 22.23
CA VAL A 171 3.81 15.72 21.23
C VAL A 171 3.20 16.94 21.90
N THR A 172 2.14 16.73 22.69
CA THR A 172 1.47 17.82 23.44
C THR A 172 2.45 18.55 24.36
N ALA A 173 3.29 17.81 25.09
CA ALA A 173 4.30 18.40 25.96
C ALA A 173 5.36 19.19 25.18
N LEU A 174 5.69 18.78 23.95
CA LEU A 174 6.62 19.48 23.08
C LEU A 174 6.02 20.74 22.46
N GLU A 175 4.73 20.72 22.10
CA GLU A 175 3.99 21.89 21.61
C GLU A 175 3.85 22.97 22.70
N GLN A 176 3.71 22.54 23.97
CA GLN A 176 3.64 23.43 25.12
C GLN A 176 5.00 23.95 25.59
N ALA A 177 6.11 23.33 25.14
CA ALA A 177 7.44 23.75 25.52
C ALA A 177 7.80 25.08 24.84
N SER A 178 8.35 26.02 25.60
CA SER A 178 8.75 27.34 25.06
C SER A 178 9.93 27.27 24.08
N THR A 179 10.61 26.14 24.00
CA THR A 179 11.70 25.88 23.04
C THR A 179 11.50 24.51 22.40
N ALA A 180 11.47 24.48 21.07
CA ALA A 180 11.41 23.24 20.31
C ALA A 180 12.82 22.63 20.25
N ASP A 181 12.98 21.42 20.78
CA ASP A 181 14.18 20.60 20.59
C ASP A 181 14.02 19.77 19.29
N PRO A 182 14.75 20.11 18.20
CA PRO A 182 14.64 19.38 16.94
C PRO A 182 15.01 17.89 17.06
N GLY A 183 15.93 17.55 17.98
CA GLY A 183 16.33 16.16 18.21
C GLY A 183 15.17 15.34 18.78
N ARG A 184 14.43 15.93 19.73
CA ARG A 184 13.23 15.32 20.30
C ARG A 184 12.09 15.21 19.29
N CYS A 185 11.88 16.24 18.46
CA CYS A 185 10.92 16.16 17.34
C CYS A 185 11.25 14.98 16.42
N TRP A 186 12.52 14.83 16.04
CA TRP A 186 12.95 13.74 15.18
C TRP A 186 12.75 12.35 15.81
N GLN A 187 13.02 12.21 17.12
CA GLN A 187 12.79 10.96 17.84
C GLN A 187 11.31 10.57 17.88
N LEU A 188 10.41 11.54 18.06
CA LEU A 188 8.97 11.30 18.01
C LEU A 188 8.52 10.87 16.61
N ILE A 189 9.01 11.54 15.56
CA ILE A 189 8.75 11.16 14.17
C ILE A 189 9.27 9.74 13.91
N ALA A 190 10.49 9.41 14.33
CA ALA A 190 11.09 8.09 14.12
C ALA A 190 10.30 6.98 14.84
N THR A 191 9.85 7.24 16.07
CA THR A 191 9.01 6.31 16.84
C THR A 191 7.66 6.09 16.14
N GLY A 192 7.00 7.17 15.72
CA GLY A 192 5.75 7.08 14.94
C GLY A 192 5.92 6.31 13.62
N GLN A 193 7.03 6.53 12.92
CA GLN A 193 7.36 5.78 11.69
C GLN A 193 7.60 4.29 11.97
N ALA A 194 8.19 3.94 13.12
CA ALA A 194 8.37 2.54 13.52
C ALA A 194 7.03 1.84 13.81
N LEU A 195 6.11 2.52 14.51
CA LEU A 195 4.75 2.00 14.75
C LEU A 195 3.97 1.84 13.45
N ASN A 196 4.03 2.84 12.56
CA ASN A 196 3.41 2.77 11.23
C ASN A 196 3.97 1.61 10.40
N ARG A 197 5.29 1.36 10.47
CA ARG A 197 5.91 0.23 9.78
C ARG A 197 5.30 -1.09 10.22
N GLU A 198 5.15 -1.26 11.52
CA GLU A 198 4.58 -2.48 12.08
C GLU A 198 3.11 -2.66 11.71
N LEU A 199 2.31 -1.60 11.84
CA LEU A 199 0.90 -1.59 11.41
C LEU A 199 0.75 -2.03 9.95
N LEU A 200 1.52 -1.41 9.05
CA LEU A 200 1.43 -1.67 7.62
C LEU A 200 1.93 -3.07 7.26
N ALA A 201 2.96 -3.58 7.95
CA ALA A 201 3.45 -4.95 7.75
C ALA A 201 2.37 -5.98 8.12
N LEU A 202 1.66 -5.78 9.24
CA LEU A 202 0.53 -6.62 9.65
C LEU A 202 -0.65 -6.50 8.68
N HIS A 203 -1.00 -5.26 8.31
CA HIS A 203 -2.13 -4.97 7.44
C HIS A 203 -1.99 -5.56 6.04
N ARG A 204 -0.77 -5.60 5.48
CA ARG A 204 -0.48 -6.23 4.18
C ARG A 204 -0.97 -7.67 4.10
N TRP A 205 -0.68 -8.47 5.12
CA TRP A 205 -1.11 -9.87 5.14
C TRP A 205 -2.62 -10.00 5.36
N SER A 206 -3.24 -9.10 6.13
CA SER A 206 -4.70 -9.08 6.29
C SER A 206 -5.40 -8.81 4.96
N LEU A 207 -4.90 -7.84 4.19
CA LEU A 207 -5.45 -7.52 2.88
C LEU A 207 -5.27 -8.69 1.90
N THR A 208 -4.08 -9.29 1.89
CA THR A 208 -3.77 -10.45 1.03
C THR A 208 -4.69 -11.64 1.35
N HIS A 209 -4.93 -11.92 2.63
CA HIS A 209 -5.85 -12.97 3.05
C HIS A 209 -7.30 -12.61 2.68
N ALA A 210 -7.74 -11.37 2.92
CA ALA A 210 -9.09 -10.93 2.57
C ALA A 210 -9.37 -11.07 1.07
N ASP A 211 -8.46 -10.60 0.22
CA ASP A 211 -8.58 -10.71 -1.24
C ASP A 211 -8.59 -12.18 -1.70
N LEU A 212 -7.70 -13.01 -1.14
CA LEU A 212 -7.64 -14.44 -1.47
C LEU A 212 -8.92 -15.17 -1.06
N TRP A 213 -9.36 -15.02 0.19
CA TRP A 213 -10.54 -15.70 0.72
C TRP A 213 -11.81 -15.21 0.02
N TYR A 214 -11.94 -13.91 -0.25
CA TYR A 214 -13.09 -13.37 -0.95
C TYR A 214 -13.13 -13.82 -2.42
N THR A 215 -11.98 -13.85 -3.10
CA THR A 215 -11.88 -14.38 -4.48
C THR A 215 -12.24 -15.87 -4.53
N LEU A 216 -11.77 -16.67 -3.55
CA LEU A 216 -12.11 -18.09 -3.45
C LEU A 216 -13.61 -18.27 -3.19
N LEU A 217 -14.18 -17.51 -2.25
CA LEU A 217 -15.61 -17.52 -1.93
C LEU A 217 -16.45 -17.21 -3.17
N ARG A 218 -16.12 -16.14 -3.91
CA ARG A 218 -16.84 -15.77 -5.15
C ARG A 218 -16.80 -16.87 -6.19
N ARG A 219 -15.66 -17.55 -6.36
CA ARG A 219 -15.54 -18.65 -7.32
C ARG A 219 -16.32 -19.89 -6.92
N LEU A 220 -16.30 -20.25 -5.64
CA LEU A 220 -17.10 -21.36 -5.12
C LEU A 220 -18.60 -21.06 -5.25
N ALA A 221 -19.01 -19.84 -4.89
CA ALA A 221 -20.38 -19.39 -5.06
C ALA A 221 -20.82 -19.39 -6.53
N ALA A 222 -19.96 -18.94 -7.46
CA ALA A 222 -20.23 -18.99 -8.90
C ALA A 222 -20.35 -20.41 -9.42
N ALA A 223 -19.49 -21.32 -8.96
CA ALA A 223 -19.54 -22.73 -9.33
C ALA A 223 -20.81 -23.44 -8.83
N TRP A 224 -21.41 -22.98 -7.73
CA TRP A 224 -22.57 -23.63 -7.11
C TRP A 224 -23.92 -22.97 -7.46
N VAL A 225 -23.95 -21.65 -7.62
CA VAL A 225 -25.20 -20.86 -7.71
C VAL A 225 -25.30 -20.08 -9.03
N GLY A 226 -24.23 -20.01 -9.83
CA GLY A 226 -24.24 -19.28 -11.10
C GLY A 226 -24.50 -17.78 -10.89
N ASP A 227 -25.51 -17.24 -11.58
CA ASP A 227 -25.80 -15.80 -11.66
C ASP A 227 -26.18 -15.13 -10.32
N GLY A 228 -26.43 -15.90 -9.25
CA GLY A 228 -26.69 -15.39 -7.89
C GLY A 228 -25.46 -15.29 -6.97
N ALA A 229 -24.28 -15.65 -7.47
CA ALA A 229 -23.07 -15.78 -6.64
C ALA A 229 -22.61 -14.48 -5.98
N ALA A 230 -22.70 -13.36 -6.69
CA ALA A 230 -22.29 -12.06 -6.17
C ALA A 230 -23.17 -11.62 -4.99
N GLU A 231 -24.50 -11.79 -5.11
CA GLU A 231 -25.45 -11.47 -4.06
C GLU A 231 -25.26 -12.37 -2.83
N LEU A 232 -25.04 -13.68 -3.04
CA LEU A 232 -24.75 -14.62 -1.96
C LEU A 232 -23.45 -14.22 -1.21
N CYS A 233 -22.38 -13.89 -1.94
CA CYS A 233 -21.13 -13.45 -1.33
C CYS A 233 -21.30 -12.15 -0.54
N ALA A 234 -22.04 -11.18 -1.09
CA ALA A 234 -22.35 -9.94 -0.40
C ALA A 234 -23.11 -10.21 0.91
N ARG A 235 -24.12 -11.09 0.90
CA ARG A 235 -24.89 -11.46 2.10
C ARG A 235 -24.05 -12.18 3.15
N LEU A 236 -23.14 -13.07 2.74
CA LEU A 236 -22.25 -13.80 3.65
C LEU A 236 -21.25 -12.88 4.35
N VAL A 237 -20.80 -11.81 3.68
CA VAL A 237 -19.82 -10.85 4.24
C VAL A 237 -20.51 -9.67 4.93
N ALA A 238 -21.76 -9.35 4.61
CA ALA A 238 -22.51 -8.23 5.19
C ALA A 238 -22.68 -8.32 6.72
N GLY A 239 -22.62 -9.52 7.30
CA GLY A 239 -22.67 -9.73 8.75
C GLY A 239 -21.33 -9.56 9.48
N ALA A 240 -20.23 -9.35 8.76
CA ALA A 240 -18.92 -9.18 9.37
C ALA A 240 -18.77 -7.76 9.96
N PRO A 241 -18.18 -7.60 11.16
CA PRO A 241 -17.95 -6.29 11.75
C PRO A 241 -17.07 -5.43 10.82
N ASN A 242 -17.61 -4.29 10.38
CA ASN A 242 -16.94 -3.38 9.46
C ASN A 242 -17.02 -1.95 10.01
N LYS A 243 -15.87 -1.44 10.48
CA LYS A 243 -15.75 -0.08 11.02
C LYS A 243 -16.19 1.01 10.05
N SER A 244 -16.03 0.81 8.75
CA SER A 244 -16.47 1.77 7.72
C SER A 244 -18.00 1.86 7.67
N LEU A 245 -18.71 0.74 7.84
CA LEU A 245 -20.18 0.73 7.93
C LEU A 245 -20.67 1.35 9.24
N GLU A 246 -19.98 1.11 10.35
CA GLU A 246 -20.28 1.76 11.63
C GLU A 246 -20.12 3.28 11.57
N VAL A 247 -19.05 3.77 10.95
CA VAL A 247 -18.80 5.21 10.74
C VAL A 247 -19.84 5.80 9.79
N ALA A 248 -20.16 5.14 8.68
CA ALA A 248 -21.19 5.59 7.76
C ALA A 248 -22.57 5.69 8.45
N ALA A 249 -22.93 4.71 9.27
CA ALA A 249 -24.16 4.75 10.06
C ALA A 249 -24.15 5.88 11.09
N ALA A 250 -23.01 6.16 11.73
CA ALA A 250 -22.87 7.27 12.66
C ALA A 250 -23.02 8.63 11.96
N LEU A 251 -22.42 8.79 10.77
CA LEU A 251 -22.55 9.99 9.95
C LEU A 251 -23.98 10.17 9.44
N GLN A 252 -24.66 9.09 9.06
CA GLN A 252 -26.06 9.14 8.65
C GLN A 252 -26.96 9.60 9.81
N ARG A 253 -26.76 9.06 11.02
CA ARG A 253 -27.48 9.52 12.22
C ARG A 253 -27.25 11.00 12.50
N LEU A 254 -26.01 11.49 12.34
CA LEU A 254 -25.66 12.91 12.46
C LEU A 254 -26.39 13.76 11.41
N ALA A 255 -26.45 13.30 10.16
CA ALA A 255 -27.16 13.99 9.08
C ALA A 255 -28.67 14.03 9.32
N ASP A 256 -29.26 12.95 9.84
CA ASP A 256 -30.69 12.90 10.15
C ASP A 256 -31.05 13.83 11.32
N LEU A 257 -30.20 13.94 12.35
CA LEU A 257 -30.35 14.90 13.43
C LEU A 257 -30.26 16.35 12.94
N ALA A 258 -29.33 16.64 12.03
CA ALA A 258 -29.16 17.98 11.45
C ALA A 258 -30.33 18.41 10.54
N ARG A 259 -31.06 17.46 9.94
CA ARG A 259 -32.26 17.72 9.11
C ARG A 259 -33.54 17.91 9.93
N GLN A 260 -33.52 17.54 11.21
CA GLN A 260 -34.65 17.70 12.13
C GLN A 260 -34.62 19.03 12.89
N GLN A 261 -33.61 19.87 12.63
CA GLN A 261 -33.49 21.26 13.09
C GLN A 261 -33.83 22.21 11.95
#